data_AF-A0A060BSN2-F1
#
_entry.id   AF-A0A060BSN2-F1
#
_cell.length_a   1.000
_cell.length_b   1.000
_cell.length_c   1.000
_cell.angle_alpha   90.00
_cell.angle_beta   90.00
_cell.angle_gamma   90.00
#
_symmetry.space_group_name_H-M   'P 1'
#
loop_
_entity.id
_entity.type
_entity.pdbx_description
1 polymer ?
#
loop_
_entity_poly.entity_id
_entity_poly.type
_entity_poly.pdbx_seq_one_letter_code
_entity_poly.pdbx_strand_id
1 'polypeptide(L)' 'MAPGNWALKDQIMALKWVQENIERFGGDKDSITVFGQSAGAGATSYLSLIPETKGNFHFKVFILLST' A
#
# COMPACT_ATOMS: atom_id res chain seq x y z
N MET A 1 4.50 6.12 -25.89
CA MET A 1 4.74 6.85 -24.62
C MET A 1 4.67 5.85 -23.48
N ALA A 2 5.61 5.91 -22.53
CA ALA A 2 5.53 5.08 -21.32
C ALA A 2 4.65 5.80 -20.28
N PRO A 3 3.53 5.22 -19.81
CA PRO A 3 2.55 5.90 -18.97
C PRO A 3 3.02 6.23 -17.54
N GLY A 4 4.24 5.85 -17.14
CA GLY A 4 4.83 6.19 -15.83
C GLY A 4 4.23 5.43 -14.64
N ASN A 5 4.63 5.86 -13.43
CA ASN A 5 4.18 5.35 -12.13
C ASN A 5 4.37 3.84 -11.92
N TRP A 6 5.39 3.24 -12.54
CA TRP A 6 5.62 1.80 -12.50
C TRP A 6 5.77 1.26 -11.07
N ALA A 7 6.55 1.93 -10.21
CA ALA A 7 6.69 1.53 -8.81
C ALA A 7 5.35 1.53 -8.04
N LEU A 8 4.47 2.49 -8.32
CA LEU A 8 3.16 2.56 -7.68
C LEU A 8 2.23 1.44 -8.19
N LYS A 9 2.31 1.11 -9.48
CA LYS A 9 1.57 -0.03 -10.07
C LYS A 9 2.03 -1.36 -9.49
N ASP A 10 3.32 -1.52 -9.27
CA ASP A 10 3.89 -2.72 -8.63
C ASP A 10 3.38 -2.85 -7.19
N GLN A 11 3.33 -1.74 -6.44
CA GLN A 11 2.76 -1.72 -5.10
C GLN A 11 1.27 -2.06 -5.08
N ILE A 12 0.47 -1.57 -6.04
CA ILE A 12 -0.94 -1.94 -6.17
C ILE A 12 -1.09 -3.44 -6.43
N MET A 13 -0.28 -4.01 -7.33
CA MET A 13 -0.30 -5.46 -7.57
C MET A 13 0.07 -6.24 -6.31
N ALA A 14 1.09 -5.80 -5.57
CA ALA A 14 1.48 -6.44 -4.33
C ALA A 14 0.36 -6.42 -3.28
N LEU A 15 -0.34 -5.29 -3.12
CA LEU A 15 -1.48 -5.19 -2.19
C LEU A 15 -2.63 -6.13 -2.57
N LYS A 16 -2.94 -6.24 -3.87
CA LYS A 16 -3.96 -7.20 -4.36
C LYS A 16 -3.55 -8.63 -4.05
N TRP A 17 -2.30 -8.98 -4.34
CA TRP A 17 -1.78 -10.32 -4.03
C TRP A 17 -1.89 -10.62 -2.53
N VAL A 18 -1.53 -9.67 -1.66
CA VAL A 18 -1.69 -9.85 -0.21
C VAL A 18 -3.16 -10.08 0.14
N GLN A 19 -4.08 -9.22 -0.31
CA GLN A 19 -5.50 -9.35 -0.01
C GLN A 19 -6.09 -10.71 -0.47
N GLU A 20 -5.66 -11.22 -1.62
CA GLU A 20 -6.11 -12.51 -2.16
C GLU A 20 -5.53 -13.74 -1.44
N ASN A 21 -4.37 -13.60 -0.78
CA ASN A 21 -3.61 -14.75 -0.28
C ASN A 21 -3.40 -14.76 1.24
N ILE A 22 -3.56 -13.64 1.94
CA ILE A 22 -3.15 -13.51 3.35
C ILE A 22 -3.90 -14.46 4.30
N GLU A 23 -5.14 -14.84 3.97
CA GLU A 23 -5.91 -15.84 4.75
C GLU A 23 -5.21 -17.21 4.80
N ARG A 24 -4.47 -17.60 3.74
CA ARG A 24 -3.72 -18.86 3.69
C ARG A 24 -2.52 -18.88 4.64
N PHE A 25 -2.08 -17.69 5.07
CA PHE A 25 -0.99 -17.50 6.04
C PHE A 25 -1.54 -17.19 7.45
N GLY A 26 -2.86 -17.29 7.65
CA GLY A 26 -3.50 -17.03 8.95
C GLY A 26 -3.71 -15.54 9.27
N GLY A 27 -3.57 -14.65 8.29
CA GLY A 27 -3.92 -13.24 8.46
C GLY A 27 -5.36 -12.93 8.04
N ASP A 28 -5.80 -11.72 8.35
CA ASP A 28 -7.15 -11.24 8.05
C ASP A 28 -7.10 -10.29 6.83
N LYS A 29 -7.76 -10.68 5.74
CA LYS A 29 -7.82 -9.88 4.51
C LYS A 29 -8.68 -8.61 4.65
N ASP A 30 -9.51 -8.53 5.68
CA ASP A 30 -10.37 -7.39 5.97
C ASP A 30 -9.68 -6.38 6.91
N SER A 31 -8.48 -6.72 7.41
CA SER A 31 -7.71 -5.92 8.38
C SER A 31 -6.22 -5.81 7.99
N ILE A 32 -5.95 -5.27 6.80
CA ILE A 32 -4.58 -5.11 6.29
C ILE A 32 -4.07 -3.70 6.62
N THR A 33 -2.95 -3.58 7.33
CA THR A 33 -2.31 -2.27 7.56
C THR A 33 -1.11 -2.07 6.63
N VAL A 34 -1.15 -1.04 5.79
CA VAL A 34 -0.04 -0.58 4.94
C VAL A 34 0.73 0.50 5.68
N PHE A 35 2.04 0.34 5.83
CA PHE A 35 2.91 1.26 6.54
C PHE A 35 4.16 1.63 5.72
N GLY A 36 4.62 2.87 5.81
CA GLY A 36 5.84 3.30 5.11
C GLY A 36 6.54 4.51 5.74
N GLN A 37 7.85 4.61 5.46
CA GLN A 37 8.75 5.69 5.89
C GLN A 37 9.48 6.31 4.68
N SER A 38 9.82 7.60 4.75
CA SER A 38 10.51 8.34 3.67
C SER A 38 9.76 8.23 2.32
N ALA A 39 10.40 7.75 1.26
CA ALA A 39 9.74 7.47 -0.02
C ALA A 39 8.56 6.48 0.13
N GLY A 40 8.65 5.54 1.08
CA GLY A 40 7.56 4.63 1.44
C GLY A 40 6.39 5.34 2.12
N ALA A 41 6.63 6.41 2.87
CA ALA A 41 5.57 7.26 3.42
C ALA A 41 4.84 8.01 2.30
N GLY A 42 5.58 8.52 1.32
CA GLY A 42 5.00 9.12 0.10
C GLY A 42 4.17 8.10 -0.69
N ALA A 43 4.71 6.92 -0.94
CA ALA A 43 4.01 5.82 -1.60
C ALA A 43 2.73 5.40 -0.86
N THR A 44 2.80 5.19 0.46
CA THR A 44 1.64 4.86 1.31
C THR A 44 0.57 5.96 1.24
N SER A 45 0.98 7.23 1.19
CA SER A 45 0.07 8.37 1.02
C SER A 45 -0.58 8.40 -0.36
N TYR A 46 0.15 8.06 -1.43
CA TYR A 46 -0.46 7.93 -2.76
C TYR A 46 -1.45 6.77 -2.82
N LEU A 47 -1.09 5.61 -2.27
CA LEU A 47 -1.95 4.43 -2.22
C LEU A 47 -3.22 4.67 -1.42
N SER A 48 -3.25 5.56 -0.42
CA SER A 48 -4.49 5.86 0.30
C SER A 48 -5.50 6.70 -0.50
N LEU A 49 -5.05 7.35 -1.59
CA LEU A 49 -5.87 8.22 -2.44
C LEU A 49 -6.44 7.50 -3.67
N ILE A 50 -5.78 6.41 -4.09
CA ILE A 50 -6.14 5.66 -5.29
C ILE A 50 -7.45 4.88 -5.06
N PRO A 51 -8.46 4.99 -5.94
CA PRO A 51 -9.73 4.28 -5.78
C PRO A 51 -9.59 2.76 -5.70
N GLU A 52 -8.66 2.17 -6.45
CA GLU A 52 -8.41 0.72 -6.53
C GLU A 52 -7.87 0.12 -5.22
N THR A 53 -7.40 0.96 -4.30
CA THR A 53 -6.89 0.59 -2.98
C THR A 53 -7.82 1.09 -1.86
N LYS A 54 -9.00 1.63 -2.18
CA LYS A 54 -10.06 1.92 -1.21
C LYS A 54 -10.75 0.61 -0.80
N GLY A 55 -10.79 0.31 0.49
CA GLY A 55 -11.41 -0.90 1.04
C GLY A 55 -10.71 -1.38 2.31
N ASN A 56 -10.50 -2.69 2.42
CA ASN A 56 -9.92 -3.43 3.55
C ASN A 56 -8.49 -3.04 3.99
N PHE A 57 -7.96 -1.92 3.50
CA PHE A 57 -6.64 -1.42 3.81
C PHE A 57 -6.72 -0.23 4.76
N HIS A 58 -5.98 -0.32 5.85
CA HIS A 58 -5.68 0.77 6.76
C HIS A 58 -4.30 1.33 6.42
N PHE A 59 -4.19 2.65 6.22
CA PHE A 59 -2.92 3.27 5.84
C PHE A 59 -2.32 4.03 7.02
N LYS A 60 -1.04 3.75 7.33
CA LYS A 60 -0.27 4.42 8.37
C LYS A 60 1.01 5.02 7.79
N VAL A 61 1.13 6.34 7.88
CA VAL A 61 2.26 7.08 7.31
C VAL A 61 3.21 7.49 8.43
N PHE A 62 4.49 7.18 8.30
CA PHE A 62 5.50 7.56 9.28
C PHE A 62 6.55 8.46 8.65
N ILE A 63 6.50 9.75 9.01
CA ILE A 63 7.46 10.75 8.55
C ILE A 63 8.46 10.95 9.69
N LEU A 64 9.65 10.33 9.57
CA LEU A 64 10.81 10.78 10.33
C LEU A 64 11.26 12.10 9.70
N LEU A 65 10.84 13.22 10.29
CA LEU A 65 11.55 14.48 10.08
C LEU A 65 12.91 14.30 10.74
N SER A 66 13.96 14.11 9.93
CA SER A 66 15.33 14.27 10.39
C SER A 66 15.52 15.74 10.78
N THR A 67 15.31 16.04 12.07
CA THR A 67 15.89 17.22 12.74
C THR A 67 17.40 17.12 12.78
#